data_AF-A0A5M5PIV9-F1
#
_entry.id   AF-A0A5M5PIV9-F1
#
_cell.length_a   1.000
_cell.length_b   1.000
_cell.length_c   1.000
_cell.angle_alpha   90.00
_cell.angle_beta   90.00
_cell.angle_gamma   90.00
#
_symmetry.space_group_name_H-M   'P 1'
#
loop_
_entity.id
_entity.type
_entity.pdbx_description
1 polymer ?
#
loop_
_entity_poly.entity_id
_entity_poly.type
_entity_poly.pdbx_seq_one_letter_code
_entity_poly.pdbx_strand_id
1 'polypeptide(L)'
;MLHLIYIGRHADTIEQFSKIAEGAFYAIQNSRKASEFIDKIREKYDIVILFEQRIISKDIPEIQYLRKKFPGVYIALVTEGINKEDRPAYLKAGINNSIPFNSTPETFKDITEFMMRRKQQKINDIHKKGANLQFFKLPLWKRLFDIVFSSIAILCLSPILIITAVAIRLESKGAVVYKSKRVGSNYKIFDFLKFRSMYTDADKHLRDFNQLNQYQTEEEPELSGEEFLIGDDIELNEEETMLISDDFIISEQNYTSKKSIEKKNAFVKLENDPRITKVGRIIRKYSIDELPQLINILKGDMSIVGNRPLPLYEAELLTSDEYIDRFMGPAGLTGLWQVEKRGSSGKLSADERKQLDIKYAQTFSFLLDMEIILRTFTAFIQKENV
;
A
#
# COMPACT_ATOMS: atom_id res chain seq x y z
N MET A 1 -10.39 12.22 -25.29
CA MET A 1 -10.29 12.87 -26.62
C MET A 1 -8.90 12.57 -27.12
N LEU A 2 -8.73 12.09 -28.36
CA LEU A 2 -7.41 11.67 -28.83
C LEU A 2 -6.48 12.89 -29.01
N HIS A 3 -5.26 12.78 -28.48
CA HIS A 3 -4.18 13.74 -28.63
C HIS A 3 -3.16 13.20 -29.62
N LEU A 4 -3.08 13.83 -30.79
CA LEU A 4 -2.12 13.54 -31.84
C LEU A 4 -0.93 14.48 -31.68
N ILE A 5 0.22 13.94 -31.27
CA ILE A 5 1.44 14.71 -31.03
C ILE A 5 2.42 14.41 -32.15
N TYR A 6 2.57 15.35 -33.07
CA TYR A 6 3.54 15.27 -34.14
C TYR A 6 4.89 15.78 -33.67
N ILE A 7 5.93 14.94 -33.76
CA ILE A 7 7.31 15.30 -33.44
C ILE A 7 8.07 15.43 -34.75
N GLY A 8 8.22 16.67 -35.23
CA GLY A 8 8.73 16.92 -36.58
C GLY A 8 8.92 18.40 -36.90
N ARG A 9 9.42 18.69 -38.10
CA ARG A 9 9.66 20.06 -38.60
C ARG A 9 9.12 20.30 -40.01
N HIS A 10 8.65 19.29 -40.73
CA HIS A 10 8.09 19.50 -42.08
C HIS A 10 6.80 20.32 -42.02
N ALA A 11 6.84 21.54 -42.55
CA ALA A 11 5.75 22.49 -42.50
C ALA A 11 4.50 22.00 -43.24
N ASP A 12 4.67 21.43 -44.44
CA ASP A 12 3.57 20.92 -45.26
C ASP A 12 2.82 19.78 -44.56
N THR A 13 3.56 18.87 -43.92
CA THR A 13 3.00 17.76 -43.13
C THR A 13 2.24 18.28 -41.91
N ILE A 14 2.79 19.28 -41.21
CA ILE A 14 2.12 19.91 -40.06
C ILE A 14 0.79 20.54 -40.51
N GLU A 15 0.79 21.29 -41.61
CA GLU A 15 -0.42 21.91 -42.13
C GLU A 15 -1.45 20.86 -42.55
N GLN A 16 -1.02 19.85 -43.31
CA GLN A 16 -1.90 18.77 -43.74
C GLN A 16 -2.49 18.01 -42.56
N PHE A 17 -1.66 17.53 -41.62
CA PHE A 17 -2.12 16.74 -40.48
C PHE A 17 -3.04 17.55 -39.57
N SER A 18 -2.79 18.85 -39.42
CA SER A 18 -3.68 19.73 -38.64
C SER A 18 -5.09 19.85 -39.23
N LYS A 19 -5.25 19.71 -40.55
CA LYS A 19 -6.55 19.77 -41.23
C LYS A 19 -7.31 18.44 -41.19
N ILE A 20 -6.61 17.32 -41.24
CA ILE A 20 -7.22 15.98 -41.35
C ILE A 20 -7.39 15.26 -40.02
N ALA A 21 -6.71 15.72 -38.96
CA ALA A 21 -6.82 15.12 -37.63
C ALA A 21 -8.21 15.36 -37.02
N GLU A 22 -8.96 14.30 -36.74
CA GLU A 22 -10.26 14.36 -36.04
C GLU A 22 -10.14 14.62 -34.51
N GLY A 23 -8.95 14.96 -34.02
CA GLY A 23 -8.63 15.13 -32.60
C GLY A 23 -7.74 16.33 -32.31
N ALA A 24 -7.24 16.43 -31.08
CA ALA A 24 -6.35 17.53 -30.70
C ALA A 24 -4.95 17.28 -31.28
N PHE A 25 -4.57 18.09 -32.27
CA PHE A 25 -3.28 17.98 -32.94
C PHE A 25 -2.27 18.99 -32.40
N TYR A 26 -1.06 18.52 -32.07
CA TYR A 26 0.03 19.34 -31.55
C TYR A 26 1.32 19.04 -32.31
N ALA A 27 1.90 20.06 -32.96
CA ALA A 27 3.20 19.95 -33.61
C ALA A 27 4.30 20.43 -32.65
N ILE A 28 5.29 19.56 -32.41
CA ILE A 28 6.39 19.78 -31.47
C ILE A 28 7.72 19.44 -32.15
N GLN A 29 8.75 20.26 -31.95
CA GLN A 29 9.98 20.13 -32.73
C GLN A 29 10.92 19.00 -32.31
N ASN A 30 10.86 18.56 -31.04
CA ASN A 30 11.77 17.58 -30.47
C ASN A 30 11.13 16.73 -29.37
N SER A 31 11.71 15.55 -29.13
CA SER A 31 11.20 14.57 -28.17
C SER A 31 11.23 15.04 -26.71
N ARG A 32 12.16 15.92 -26.33
CA ARG A 32 12.25 16.45 -24.96
C ARG A 32 11.05 17.34 -24.63
N LYS A 33 10.77 18.34 -25.47
CA LYS A 33 9.59 19.21 -25.37
C LYS A 33 8.29 18.40 -25.49
N ALA A 34 8.27 17.39 -26.36
CA ALA A 34 7.12 16.50 -26.47
C ALA A 34 6.87 15.75 -25.15
N SER A 35 7.93 15.32 -24.47
CA SER A 35 7.79 14.65 -23.18
C SER A 35 7.23 15.56 -22.08
N GLU A 36 7.70 16.81 -21.99
CA GLU A 36 7.17 17.81 -21.05
C GLU A 36 5.70 18.14 -21.32
N PHE A 37 5.31 18.17 -22.59
CA PHE A 37 3.93 18.37 -22.98
C PHE A 37 3.06 17.15 -22.64
N ILE A 38 3.54 15.94 -22.96
CA ILE A 38 2.86 14.69 -22.64
C ILE A 38 2.62 14.59 -21.14
N ASP A 39 3.59 14.95 -20.30
CA ASP A 39 3.48 14.90 -18.83
C ASP A 39 2.25 15.63 -18.29
N LYS A 40 1.84 16.73 -18.94
CA LYS A 40 0.65 17.52 -18.57
C LYS A 40 -0.68 16.85 -18.91
N ILE A 41 -0.69 15.85 -19.80
CA ILE A 41 -1.90 15.12 -20.20
C ILE A 41 -2.17 13.99 -19.21
N ARG A 42 -3.35 13.99 -18.58
CA ARG A 42 -3.73 13.00 -17.55
C ARG A 42 -3.95 11.60 -18.14
N GLU A 43 -4.63 11.51 -19.29
CA GLU A 43 -4.97 10.24 -19.94
C GLU A 43 -3.94 9.86 -21.01
N LYS A 44 -2.85 9.19 -20.60
CA LYS A 44 -1.77 8.77 -21.53
C LYS A 44 -2.23 7.79 -22.61
N TYR A 45 -3.32 7.05 -22.37
CA TYR A 45 -3.88 6.10 -23.34
C TYR A 45 -4.58 6.77 -24.52
N ASP A 46 -4.89 8.05 -24.41
CA ASP A 46 -5.49 8.84 -25.49
C ASP A 46 -4.41 9.56 -26.33
N ILE A 47 -3.13 9.20 -26.17
CA ILE A 47 -2.01 9.85 -26.86
C ILE A 47 -1.49 8.96 -27.98
N VAL A 48 -1.32 9.57 -29.16
CA VAL A 48 -0.61 9.01 -30.31
C VAL A 48 0.53 9.95 -30.67
N ILE A 49 1.76 9.42 -30.68
CA ILE A 49 2.94 10.15 -31.15
C ILE A 49 3.12 9.84 -32.63
N LEU A 50 3.18 10.87 -33.46
CA LEU A 50 3.55 10.79 -34.87
C LEU A 50 4.99 11.28 -34.99
N PHE A 51 5.94 10.34 -35.03
CA PHE A 51 7.37 10.64 -35.05
C PHE A 51 7.87 10.78 -36.49
N GLU A 52 8.32 11.97 -36.88
CA GLU A 52 8.90 12.23 -38.20
C GLU A 52 10.23 11.49 -38.38
N GLN A 53 10.32 10.63 -39.40
CA GLN A 53 11.58 9.98 -39.76
C GLN A 53 12.60 11.02 -40.27
N ARG A 54 13.83 10.93 -39.76
CA ARG A 54 14.95 11.76 -40.18
C ARG A 54 16.15 10.86 -40.49
N ILE A 55 16.99 10.60 -39.50
CA ILE A 55 18.22 9.82 -39.64
C ILE A 55 18.21 8.77 -38.54
N ILE A 56 18.36 7.51 -38.91
CA ILE A 56 18.28 6.37 -38.00
C ILE A 56 19.16 6.53 -36.74
N SER A 57 20.37 7.07 -36.87
CA SER A 57 21.29 7.28 -35.74
C SER A 57 20.77 8.27 -34.70
N LYS A 58 19.87 9.18 -35.08
CA LYS A 58 19.20 10.14 -34.17
C LYS A 58 17.81 9.66 -33.75
N ASP A 59 17.09 9.03 -34.67
CA ASP A 59 15.70 8.64 -34.46
C ASP A 59 15.61 7.53 -33.40
N ILE A 60 16.48 6.53 -33.46
CA ILE A 60 16.43 5.37 -32.56
C ILE A 60 16.62 5.78 -31.08
N PRO A 61 17.65 6.55 -30.70
CA PRO A 61 17.77 7.03 -29.32
C PRO A 61 16.58 7.87 -28.84
N GLU A 62 16.01 8.72 -29.69
CA GLU A 62 14.86 9.54 -29.33
C GLU A 62 13.58 8.71 -29.12
N ILE A 63 13.33 7.72 -29.99
CA ILE A 63 12.20 6.81 -29.86
C ILE A 63 12.36 5.95 -28.59
N GLN A 64 13.57 5.45 -28.33
CA GLN A 64 13.85 4.67 -27.11
C GLN A 64 13.64 5.51 -25.84
N TYR A 65 14.05 6.78 -25.85
CA TYR A 65 13.78 7.73 -24.76
C TYR A 65 12.27 7.88 -24.52
N LEU A 66 11.48 8.13 -25.57
CA LEU A 66 10.02 8.25 -25.47
C LEU A 66 9.37 6.96 -24.99
N ARG A 67 9.83 5.80 -25.47
CA ARG A 67 9.32 4.49 -25.07
C ARG A 67 9.63 4.17 -23.61
N LYS A 68 10.83 4.49 -23.12
CA LYS A 68 11.23 4.31 -21.72
C LYS A 68 10.38 5.18 -20.79
N LYS A 69 10.15 6.44 -21.16
CA LYS A 69 9.35 7.38 -20.36
C LYS A 69 7.84 7.08 -20.43
N PHE A 70 7.36 6.61 -21.58
CA PHE A 70 5.95 6.36 -21.84
C PHE A 70 5.69 4.96 -22.44
N PRO A 71 5.83 3.88 -21.65
CA PRO A 71 5.81 2.50 -22.17
C PRO A 71 4.49 2.11 -22.87
N GLY A 72 3.37 2.72 -22.48
CA GLY A 72 2.04 2.41 -23.01
C GLY A 72 1.57 3.24 -24.21
N VAL A 73 2.27 4.33 -24.56
CA VAL A 73 1.85 5.30 -25.60
C VAL A 73 2.06 4.71 -26.99
N TYR A 74 1.13 4.98 -27.91
CA TYR A 74 1.24 4.51 -29.29
C TYR A 74 2.14 5.45 -30.10
N ILE A 75 3.13 4.91 -30.79
CA ILE A 75 4.08 5.68 -31.60
C ILE A 75 4.01 5.18 -33.05
N ALA A 76 3.62 6.07 -33.96
CA ALA A 76 3.65 5.84 -35.40
C ALA A 76 4.80 6.62 -36.03
N LEU A 77 5.59 5.96 -36.88
CA LEU A 77 6.67 6.60 -37.65
C LEU A 77 6.07 7.23 -38.92
N VAL A 78 6.32 8.52 -39.15
CA VAL A 78 5.93 9.23 -40.36
C VAL A 78 7.07 9.14 -41.37
N THR A 79 6.86 8.44 -42.49
CA THR A 79 7.92 8.02 -43.43
C THR A 79 7.37 7.74 -44.82
N GLU A 80 8.11 8.06 -45.88
CA GLU A 80 7.80 7.63 -47.27
C GLU A 80 8.06 6.13 -47.50
N GLY A 81 8.77 5.48 -46.58
CA GLY A 81 9.17 4.08 -46.69
C GLY A 81 10.38 3.79 -45.82
N ILE A 82 10.41 2.58 -45.25
CA ILE A 82 11.52 2.12 -44.43
C ILE A 82 12.33 1.10 -45.23
N ASN A 83 13.64 1.33 -45.36
CA ASN A 83 14.54 0.36 -45.96
C ASN A 83 14.46 -0.98 -45.19
N LYS A 84 14.63 -2.11 -45.90
CA LYS A 84 14.55 -3.44 -45.29
C LYS A 84 15.57 -3.62 -44.15
N GLU A 85 16.72 -2.99 -44.26
CA GLU A 85 17.82 -3.05 -43.28
C GLU A 85 17.50 -2.26 -41.99
N ASP A 86 16.79 -1.14 -42.12
CA ASP A 86 16.49 -0.23 -41.01
C ASP A 86 15.26 -0.67 -40.20
N ARG A 87 14.34 -1.41 -40.83
CA ARG A 87 13.06 -1.83 -40.24
C ARG A 87 13.21 -2.56 -38.90
N PRO A 88 14.14 -3.51 -38.71
CA PRO A 88 14.34 -4.16 -37.42
C PRO A 88 14.74 -3.18 -36.31
N ALA A 89 15.50 -2.13 -36.62
CA ALA A 89 15.93 -1.14 -35.64
C ALA A 89 14.74 -0.31 -35.12
N TYR A 90 13.88 0.18 -36.02
CA TYR A 90 12.67 0.94 -35.62
C TYR A 90 11.68 0.09 -34.83
N LEU A 91 11.50 -1.19 -35.20
CA LEU A 91 10.66 -2.12 -34.44
C LEU A 91 11.23 -2.37 -33.04
N LYS A 92 12.56 -2.60 -32.92
CA LYS A 92 13.24 -2.77 -31.62
C LYS A 92 13.20 -1.51 -30.76
N ALA A 93 13.22 -0.32 -31.37
CA ALA A 93 13.06 0.95 -30.66
C ALA A 93 11.65 1.14 -30.07
N GLY A 94 10.67 0.40 -30.60
CA GLY A 94 9.29 0.40 -30.08
C GLY A 94 8.32 1.22 -30.92
N ILE A 95 8.55 1.38 -32.23
CA ILE A 95 7.54 1.88 -33.16
C ILE A 95 6.39 0.85 -33.26
N ASN A 96 5.14 1.34 -33.22
CA ASN A 96 3.95 0.51 -33.33
C ASN A 96 3.43 0.38 -34.76
N ASN A 97 3.59 1.43 -35.57
CA ASN A 97 3.12 1.47 -36.96
C ASN A 97 3.90 2.52 -37.76
N SER A 98 3.73 2.55 -39.08
CA SER A 98 4.27 3.59 -39.97
C SER A 98 3.16 4.19 -40.83
N ILE A 99 3.21 5.50 -41.05
CA ILE A 99 2.28 6.24 -41.91
C ILE A 99 3.05 7.13 -42.90
N PRO A 100 2.53 7.37 -44.11
CA PRO A 100 3.19 8.26 -45.08
C PRO A 100 3.01 9.74 -44.73
N PHE A 101 3.89 10.61 -45.24
CA PHE A 101 3.76 12.06 -45.04
C PHE A 101 2.48 12.61 -45.68
N ASN A 102 2.06 12.04 -46.81
CA ASN A 102 0.82 12.38 -47.52
C ASN A 102 -0.41 11.58 -47.05
N SER A 103 -0.47 11.20 -45.76
CA SER A 103 -1.56 10.40 -45.19
C SER A 103 -2.95 11.01 -45.41
N THR A 104 -3.93 10.13 -45.61
CA THR A 104 -5.34 10.52 -45.86
C THR A 104 -6.15 10.58 -44.56
N PRO A 105 -7.32 11.26 -44.55
CA PRO A 105 -8.22 11.28 -43.40
C PRO A 105 -8.62 9.88 -42.91
N GLU A 106 -8.79 8.93 -43.83
CA GLU A 106 -9.14 7.54 -43.52
C GLU A 106 -8.06 6.87 -42.65
N THR A 107 -6.78 7.17 -42.90
CA THR A 107 -5.68 6.64 -42.08
C THR A 107 -5.77 7.12 -40.63
N PHE A 108 -6.12 8.38 -40.41
CA PHE A 108 -6.31 8.94 -39.07
C PHE A 108 -7.54 8.41 -38.38
N LYS A 109 -8.62 8.17 -39.14
CA LYS A 109 -9.81 7.49 -38.64
C LYS A 109 -9.49 6.07 -38.19
N ASP A 110 -8.74 5.30 -38.98
CA ASP A 110 -8.30 3.95 -38.62
C ASP A 110 -7.45 3.92 -37.34
N ILE A 111 -6.50 4.86 -37.21
CA ILE A 111 -5.71 5.03 -35.98
C ILE A 111 -6.61 5.33 -34.79
N THR A 112 -7.57 6.24 -34.96
CA THR A 112 -8.50 6.64 -33.90
C THR A 112 -9.37 5.46 -33.46
N GLU A 113 -9.96 4.73 -34.40
CA GLU A 113 -10.75 3.53 -34.13
C GLU A 113 -9.92 2.42 -33.48
N PHE A 114 -8.67 2.23 -33.91
CA PHE A 114 -7.74 1.29 -33.27
C PHE A 114 -7.47 1.68 -31.81
N MET A 115 -7.19 2.95 -31.55
CA MET A 115 -6.92 3.46 -30.20
C MET A 115 -8.13 3.31 -29.28
N MET A 116 -9.34 3.59 -29.77
CA MET A 116 -10.57 3.36 -29.01
C MET A 116 -10.76 1.88 -28.67
N ARG A 117 -10.59 0.97 -29.64
CA ARG A 117 -10.67 -0.48 -29.41
C ARG A 117 -9.65 -0.97 -28.39
N ARG A 118 -8.39 -0.52 -28.49
CA ARG A 118 -7.32 -0.82 -27.54
C ARG A 118 -7.65 -0.35 -26.13
N LYS A 119 -8.18 0.88 -25.98
CA LYS A 119 -8.62 1.43 -24.68
C LYS A 119 -9.72 0.55 -24.08
N GLN A 120 -10.73 0.19 -24.87
CA GLN A 120 -11.85 -0.63 -24.41
C GLN A 120 -11.40 -2.04 -23.97
N GLN A 121 -10.53 -2.68 -24.73
CA GLN A 121 -9.97 -3.99 -24.35
C GLN A 121 -9.23 -3.92 -23.02
N LYS A 122 -8.40 -2.89 -22.83
CA LYS A 122 -7.65 -2.72 -21.57
C LYS A 122 -8.58 -2.50 -20.38
N ILE A 123 -9.64 -1.71 -20.53
CA ILE A 123 -10.68 -1.53 -19.49
C ILE A 123 -11.32 -2.88 -19.15
N ASN A 124 -11.67 -3.67 -20.17
CA ASN A 124 -12.26 -4.99 -19.96
C ASN A 124 -11.28 -5.95 -19.24
N ASP A 125 -9.99 -5.91 -19.56
CA ASP A 125 -8.98 -6.71 -18.88
C ASP A 125 -8.81 -6.31 -17.41
N ILE A 126 -8.84 -5.01 -17.12
CA ILE A 126 -8.82 -4.50 -15.74
C ILE A 126 -10.07 -4.97 -14.99
N HIS A 127 -11.25 -4.89 -15.61
CA HIS A 127 -12.49 -5.38 -15.01
C HIS A 127 -12.46 -6.89 -14.77
N LYS A 128 -11.94 -7.70 -15.71
CA LYS A 128 -11.75 -9.14 -15.53
C LYS A 128 -10.78 -9.45 -14.39
N LYS A 129 -9.67 -8.72 -14.29
CA LYS A 129 -8.72 -8.85 -13.17
C LYS A 129 -9.37 -8.48 -11.83
N GLY A 130 -10.15 -7.40 -11.80
CA GLY A 130 -10.91 -6.99 -10.61
C GLY A 130 -12.03 -7.97 -10.22
N ALA A 131 -12.67 -8.62 -11.18
CA ALA A 131 -13.72 -9.61 -10.94
C ALA A 131 -13.19 -10.90 -10.31
N ASN A 132 -11.91 -11.24 -10.54
CA ASN A 132 -11.24 -12.39 -9.92
C ASN A 132 -10.69 -12.11 -8.51
N LEU A 133 -10.83 -10.89 -7.99
CA LEU A 133 -10.50 -10.61 -6.59
C LEU A 133 -11.54 -11.27 -5.69
N GLN A 134 -11.15 -12.35 -5.02
CA GLN A 134 -11.99 -12.99 -4.01
C GLN A 134 -12.10 -12.07 -2.79
N PHE A 135 -13.12 -11.22 -2.77
CA PHE A 135 -13.45 -10.43 -1.59
C PHE A 135 -14.11 -11.32 -0.55
N PHE A 136 -13.49 -11.40 0.63
CA PHE A 136 -14.11 -12.01 1.79
C PHE A 136 -15.41 -11.29 2.15
N LYS A 137 -16.49 -12.05 2.32
CA LYS A 137 -17.76 -11.55 2.86
C LYS A 137 -18.07 -12.31 4.13
N LEU A 138 -18.36 -11.57 5.20
CA LEU A 138 -18.75 -12.16 6.47
C LEU A 138 -20.07 -12.94 6.31
N PRO A 139 -20.12 -14.22 6.70
CA PRO A 139 -21.36 -14.99 6.63
C PRO A 139 -22.47 -14.38 7.48
N LEU A 140 -23.73 -14.51 7.03
CA LEU A 140 -24.89 -13.94 7.72
C LEU A 140 -25.06 -14.44 9.14
N TRP A 141 -24.82 -15.74 9.39
CA TRP A 141 -24.92 -16.34 10.72
C TRP A 141 -23.94 -15.67 11.70
N LYS A 142 -22.71 -15.40 11.23
CA LYS A 142 -21.65 -14.78 12.03
C LYS A 142 -21.97 -13.32 12.30
N ARG A 143 -22.48 -12.63 11.28
CA ARG A 143 -22.94 -11.24 11.42
C ARG A 143 -24.08 -11.11 12.43
N LEU A 144 -25.06 -12.01 12.39
CA LEU A 144 -26.19 -12.02 13.31
C LEU A 144 -25.71 -12.28 14.74
N PHE A 145 -24.84 -13.28 14.92
CA PHE A 145 -24.22 -13.58 16.21
C PHE A 145 -23.48 -12.37 16.79
N ASP A 146 -22.65 -11.71 15.98
CA ASP A 146 -21.88 -10.53 16.37
C ASP A 146 -22.76 -9.38 16.85
N ILE A 147 -23.87 -9.10 16.14
CA ILE A 147 -24.80 -8.03 16.50
C ILE A 147 -25.49 -8.36 17.83
N VAL A 148 -26.02 -9.57 17.98
CA VAL A 148 -26.75 -9.99 19.19
C VAL A 148 -25.82 -9.99 20.39
N PHE A 149 -24.65 -10.64 20.27
CA PHE A 149 -23.68 -10.72 21.35
C PHE A 149 -23.18 -9.34 21.77
N SER A 150 -22.79 -8.50 20.81
CA SER A 150 -22.27 -7.16 21.11
C SER A 150 -23.34 -6.24 21.71
N SER A 151 -24.60 -6.33 21.26
CA SER A 151 -25.70 -5.55 21.83
C SER A 151 -25.96 -5.92 23.29
N ILE A 152 -25.99 -7.22 23.61
CA ILE A 152 -26.16 -7.71 24.99
C ILE A 152 -24.95 -7.28 25.84
N ALA A 153 -23.73 -7.46 25.33
CA ALA A 153 -22.52 -7.09 26.04
C ALA A 153 -22.48 -5.59 26.36
N ILE A 154 -22.83 -4.71 25.42
CA ILE A 154 -22.89 -3.26 25.64
C ILE A 154 -23.94 -2.92 26.71
N LEU A 155 -25.13 -3.53 26.67
CA LEU A 155 -26.18 -3.27 27.67
C LEU A 155 -25.71 -3.69 29.07
N CYS A 156 -25.20 -4.91 29.21
CA CYS A 156 -24.70 -5.44 30.49
C CYS A 156 -23.50 -4.67 31.03
N LEU A 157 -22.57 -4.26 30.16
CA LEU A 157 -21.36 -3.52 30.53
C LEU A 157 -21.57 -2.00 30.56
N SER A 158 -22.76 -1.49 30.22
CA SER A 158 -23.04 -0.05 30.16
C SER A 158 -22.70 0.70 31.46
N PRO A 159 -22.95 0.17 32.68
CA PRO A 159 -22.55 0.87 33.90
C PRO A 159 -21.03 1.05 33.99
N ILE A 160 -20.26 0.00 33.65
CA ILE A 160 -18.79 0.02 33.66
C ILE A 160 -18.25 0.98 32.59
N LEU A 161 -18.84 0.97 31.40
CA LEU A 161 -18.48 1.89 30.31
C LEU A 161 -18.67 3.36 30.72
N ILE A 162 -19.80 3.68 31.36
CA ILE A 162 -20.12 5.04 31.82
C ILE A 162 -19.18 5.47 32.94
N ILE A 163 -18.98 4.63 33.96
CA ILE A 163 -18.06 4.91 35.08
C ILE A 163 -16.65 5.16 34.56
N THR A 164 -16.19 4.30 33.64
CA THR A 164 -14.86 4.44 33.02
C THR A 164 -14.76 5.74 32.22
N ALA A 165 -15.79 6.08 31.45
CA ALA A 165 -15.83 7.31 30.67
C ALA A 165 -15.75 8.56 31.56
N VAL A 166 -16.48 8.56 32.68
CA VAL A 166 -16.44 9.65 33.67
C VAL A 166 -15.06 9.72 34.32
N ALA A 167 -14.48 8.60 34.75
CA ALA A 167 -13.16 8.55 35.37
C ALA A 167 -12.06 9.12 34.45
N ILE A 168 -12.06 8.74 33.17
CA ILE A 168 -11.10 9.28 32.17
C ILE A 168 -11.28 10.79 31.97
N ARG A 169 -12.53 11.26 31.95
CA ARG A 169 -12.87 12.67 31.75
C ARG A 169 -12.50 13.54 32.95
N LEU A 170 -12.60 12.99 34.17
CA LEU A 170 -12.20 13.66 35.41
C LEU A 170 -10.67 13.74 35.54
N GLU A 171 -9.94 12.70 35.14
CA GLU A 171 -8.48 12.67 35.26
C GLU A 171 -7.77 13.54 34.23
N SER A 172 -8.27 13.60 32.98
CA SER A 172 -7.60 14.37 31.91
C SER A 172 -8.58 15.02 30.92
N LYS A 173 -8.26 16.23 30.47
CA LYS A 173 -9.04 16.96 29.46
C LYS A 173 -9.00 16.23 28.11
N GLY A 174 -10.04 16.40 27.28
CA GLY A 174 -10.12 15.85 25.92
C GLY A 174 -11.08 14.67 25.74
N ALA A 175 -11.02 14.00 24.59
CA ALA A 175 -11.93 12.93 24.21
C ALA A 175 -11.70 11.63 25.00
N VAL A 176 -12.78 11.01 25.46
CA VAL A 176 -12.75 9.76 26.23
C VAL A 176 -12.37 8.55 25.37
N VAL A 177 -12.78 8.55 24.10
CA VAL A 177 -12.51 7.47 23.14
C VAL A 177 -11.40 7.92 22.19
N TYR A 178 -10.35 7.12 22.12
CA TYR A 178 -9.26 7.24 21.16
C TYR A 178 -9.56 6.40 19.90
N LYS A 179 -9.16 6.89 18.74
CA LYS A 179 -9.34 6.22 17.44
C LYS A 179 -7.98 5.94 16.81
N SER A 180 -7.66 4.67 16.61
CA SER A 180 -6.46 4.24 15.87
C SER A 180 -6.87 3.77 14.48
N LYS A 181 -6.13 4.14 13.43
CA LYS A 181 -6.30 3.49 12.12
C LYS A 181 -5.78 2.06 12.18
N ARG A 182 -6.57 1.11 11.70
CA ARG A 182 -6.21 -0.31 11.62
C ARG A 182 -6.69 -0.92 10.31
N VAL A 183 -6.00 -1.96 9.87
CA VAL A 183 -6.34 -2.78 8.70
C VAL A 183 -7.07 -4.03 9.17
N GLY A 184 -8.29 -4.23 8.64
CA GLY A 184 -9.13 -5.39 8.88
C GLY A 184 -9.33 -6.25 7.63
N SER A 185 -10.48 -6.91 7.54
CA SER A 185 -10.83 -7.80 6.43
C SER A 185 -10.77 -7.09 5.07
N ASN A 186 -10.33 -7.81 4.03
CA ASN A 186 -10.11 -7.29 2.68
C ASN A 186 -9.17 -6.08 2.62
N TYR A 187 -8.23 -5.99 3.57
CA TYR A 187 -7.31 -4.85 3.68
C TYR A 187 -8.03 -3.50 3.89
N LYS A 188 -9.27 -3.50 4.41
CA LYS A 188 -10.02 -2.27 4.65
C LYS A 188 -9.50 -1.56 5.90
N ILE A 189 -9.24 -0.26 5.75
CA ILE A 189 -8.84 0.61 6.86
C ILE A 189 -10.07 1.12 7.60
N PHE A 190 -10.09 1.02 8.92
CA PHE A 190 -11.19 1.53 9.75
C PHE A 190 -10.68 2.18 11.05
N ASP A 191 -11.59 2.89 11.72
CA ASP A 191 -11.33 3.51 13.02
C ASP A 191 -11.49 2.47 14.14
N PHE A 192 -10.38 1.98 14.68
CA PHE A 192 -10.34 1.09 15.82
C PHE A 192 -10.51 1.86 17.12
N LEU A 193 -11.63 1.64 17.82
CA LEU A 193 -12.02 2.40 18.99
C LEU A 193 -11.43 1.81 20.27
N LYS A 194 -10.87 2.67 21.13
CA LYS A 194 -10.44 2.30 22.48
C LYS A 194 -10.75 3.40 23.48
N PHE A 195 -10.86 3.09 24.75
CA PHE A 195 -10.79 4.14 25.76
C PHE A 195 -9.39 4.74 25.80
N ARG A 196 -9.34 6.05 25.95
CA ARG A 196 -8.10 6.78 26.11
C ARG A 196 -7.46 6.41 27.44
N SER A 197 -6.26 5.86 27.38
CA SER A 197 -5.45 5.49 28.55
C SER A 197 -4.24 6.41 28.75
N MET A 198 -3.89 7.21 27.75
CA MET A 198 -2.74 8.14 27.78
C MET A 198 -3.21 9.59 27.90
N TYR A 199 -2.34 10.47 28.42
CA TYR A 199 -2.57 11.91 28.40
C TYR A 199 -2.63 12.46 26.97
N THR A 200 -3.31 13.59 26.75
CA THR A 200 -3.45 14.20 25.42
C THR A 200 -2.15 14.68 24.81
N ASP A 201 -1.16 15.02 25.64
CA ASP A 201 0.16 15.47 25.19
C ASP A 201 1.19 14.33 25.14
N ALA A 202 0.76 13.07 25.28
CA ALA A 202 1.63 11.90 25.28
C ALA A 202 2.51 11.78 24.02
N ASP A 203 1.99 12.17 22.86
CA ASP A 203 2.70 12.06 21.59
C ASP A 203 3.87 13.06 21.47
N LYS A 204 3.78 14.22 22.13
CA LYS A 204 4.86 15.23 22.14
C LYS A 204 6.11 14.72 22.88
N HIS A 205 5.91 13.85 23.86
CA HIS A 205 6.97 13.26 24.68
C HIS A 205 7.49 11.92 24.16
N LEU A 206 7.04 11.46 22.98
CA LEU A 206 7.47 10.16 22.44
C LEU A 206 8.98 10.13 22.16
N ARG A 207 9.56 11.26 21.75
CA ARG A 207 11.01 11.43 21.56
C ARG A 207 11.79 11.39 22.87
N ASP A 208 11.21 11.93 23.94
CA ASP A 208 11.84 12.02 25.26
C ASP A 208 12.01 10.64 25.92
N PHE A 209 11.23 9.65 25.50
CA PHE A 209 11.21 8.30 26.09
C PHE A 209 11.79 7.20 25.18
N ASN A 210 12.44 7.55 24.07
CA ASN A 210 13.12 6.56 23.22
C ASN A 210 14.18 5.76 24.00
N GLN A 211 14.82 6.37 24.99
CA GLN A 211 15.81 5.74 25.88
C GLN A 211 15.21 4.66 26.81
N LEU A 212 13.88 4.58 26.91
CA LEU A 212 13.18 3.59 27.75
C LEU A 212 12.68 2.40 26.91
N ASN A 213 13.04 2.33 25.62
CA ASN A 213 12.56 1.28 24.72
C ASN A 213 13.18 -0.08 25.07
N GLN A 214 12.33 -1.08 25.36
CA GLN A 214 12.74 -2.44 25.71
C GLN A 214 13.50 -3.18 24.59
N TYR A 215 13.45 -2.66 23.36
CA TYR A 215 14.12 -3.23 22.18
C TYR A 215 15.43 -2.54 21.80
N GLN A 216 15.93 -1.58 22.60
CA GLN A 216 17.30 -1.12 22.46
C GLN A 216 18.24 -2.27 22.85
N THR A 217 18.80 -2.95 21.84
CA THR A 217 19.98 -3.80 22.05
C THR A 217 21.15 -2.87 22.37
N GLU A 218 21.96 -3.19 23.38
CA GLU A 218 23.16 -2.42 23.78
C GLU A 218 24.24 -2.30 22.68
N GLU A 219 24.03 -2.95 21.54
CA GLU A 219 24.84 -2.84 20.33
C GLU A 219 24.07 -2.05 19.26
N GLU A 220 23.97 -0.75 19.42
CA GLU A 220 23.97 0.13 18.24
C GLU A 220 25.42 0.19 17.77
N PRO A 221 25.81 -0.47 16.66
CA PRO A 221 27.10 -0.14 16.06
C PRO A 221 27.02 1.35 15.70
N GLU A 222 27.98 2.13 16.18
CA GLU A 222 28.18 3.50 15.69
C GLU A 222 28.18 3.43 14.17
N LEU A 223 27.18 4.06 13.55
CA LEU A 223 26.99 4.03 12.11
C LEU A 223 28.11 4.89 11.50
N SER A 224 29.27 4.30 11.22
CA SER A 224 30.37 4.95 10.49
C SER A 224 30.19 4.90 8.98
N GLY A 225 29.04 4.43 8.49
CA GLY A 225 28.71 4.43 7.06
C GLY A 225 28.11 5.76 6.65
N GLU A 226 28.94 6.68 6.16
CA GLU A 226 28.51 7.96 5.59
C GLU A 226 27.60 7.71 4.36
N GLU A 227 26.41 8.32 4.35
CA GLU A 227 25.64 8.46 3.11
C GLU A 227 26.39 9.47 2.24
N PHE A 228 27.06 8.97 1.20
CA PHE A 228 27.75 9.85 0.27
C PHE A 228 26.74 10.54 -0.62
N LEU A 229 26.84 11.87 -0.67
CA LEU A 229 26.05 12.68 -1.59
C LEU A 229 26.64 12.56 -2.99
N ILE A 230 25.82 12.81 -4.01
CA ILE A 230 26.27 12.85 -5.40
C ILE A 230 27.20 14.07 -5.56
N GLY A 231 28.49 13.85 -5.31
CA GLY A 231 29.51 14.90 -5.25
C GLY A 231 30.77 14.53 -4.46
N ASP A 232 30.72 13.48 -3.64
CA ASP A 232 31.89 13.03 -2.89
C ASP A 232 32.77 12.07 -3.72
N ASP A 233 34.09 12.23 -3.63
CA ASP A 233 35.08 11.35 -4.27
C ASP A 233 35.16 10.01 -3.49
N ILE A 234 34.35 9.03 -3.90
CA ILE A 234 34.28 7.72 -3.25
C ILE A 234 35.44 6.83 -3.74
N GLU A 235 36.34 6.41 -2.84
CA GLU A 235 37.28 5.31 -3.11
C GLU A 235 36.51 3.99 -3.20
N LEU A 236 36.47 3.41 -4.40
CA LEU A 236 35.74 2.17 -4.68
C LEU A 236 36.56 0.97 -4.24
N ASN A 237 36.04 0.21 -3.27
CA ASN A 237 36.54 -1.12 -2.94
C ASN A 237 35.87 -2.13 -3.90
N GLU A 238 36.65 -2.88 -4.69
CA GLU A 238 36.14 -3.70 -5.82
C GLU A 238 35.19 -4.85 -5.39
N GLU A 239 35.12 -5.17 -4.10
CA GLU A 239 34.34 -6.30 -3.57
C GLU A 239 32.96 -5.91 -2.99
N GLU A 240 32.64 -4.61 -2.84
CA GLU A 240 31.36 -4.17 -2.25
C GLU A 240 30.32 -3.73 -3.29
N THR A 241 29.14 -4.38 -3.28
CA THR A 241 27.99 -3.97 -4.09
C THR A 241 27.43 -2.63 -3.59
N MET A 242 27.43 -1.61 -4.46
CA MET A 242 26.88 -0.28 -4.17
C MET A 242 25.46 -0.11 -4.73
N LEU A 243 24.58 0.51 -3.95
CA LEU A 243 23.24 0.93 -4.33
C LEU A 243 23.24 2.43 -4.61
N ILE A 244 22.80 2.80 -5.81
CA ILE A 244 22.75 4.19 -6.29
C ILE A 244 21.30 4.64 -6.36
N SER A 245 20.96 5.70 -5.63
CA SER A 245 19.69 6.42 -5.67
C SER A 245 19.90 7.81 -6.29
N ASP A 246 18.81 8.52 -6.61
CA ASP A 246 18.87 9.89 -7.14
C ASP A 246 19.48 10.88 -6.13
N ASP A 247 19.48 10.53 -4.83
CA ASP A 247 19.89 11.42 -3.73
C ASP A 247 21.13 10.95 -2.96
N PHE A 248 21.53 9.66 -3.07
CA PHE A 248 22.63 9.09 -2.27
C PHE A 248 23.22 7.81 -2.89
N ILE A 249 24.45 7.50 -2.49
CA ILE A 249 25.12 6.22 -2.78
C ILE A 249 25.43 5.51 -1.45
N ILE A 250 25.04 4.24 -1.33
CA ILE A 250 25.22 3.44 -0.10
C ILE A 250 25.57 1.99 -0.43
N SER A 251 26.42 1.32 0.35
CA SER A 251 26.69 -0.11 0.14
C SER A 251 25.48 -1.00 0.49
N GLU A 252 25.35 -2.14 -0.18
CA GLU A 252 24.24 -3.09 0.03
C GLU A 252 24.17 -3.57 1.49
N GLN A 253 25.34 -3.82 2.11
CA GLN A 253 25.44 -4.24 3.50
C GLN A 253 24.94 -3.13 4.46
N ASN A 254 25.37 -1.88 4.24
CA ASN A 254 24.96 -0.74 5.05
C ASN A 254 23.46 -0.43 4.88
N TYR A 255 22.95 -0.47 3.66
CA TYR A 255 21.52 -0.31 3.38
C TYR A 255 20.68 -1.39 4.07
N THR A 256 21.11 -2.65 4.00
CA THR A 256 20.43 -3.77 4.64
C THR A 256 20.43 -3.63 6.16
N SER A 257 21.56 -3.24 6.75
CA SER A 257 21.71 -2.96 8.18
C SER A 257 20.81 -1.80 8.63
N LYS A 258 20.86 -0.65 7.93
CA LYS A 258 20.01 0.52 8.19
C LYS A 258 18.52 0.18 8.12
N LYS A 259 18.09 -0.54 7.08
CA LYS A 259 16.70 -1.00 6.92
C LYS A 259 16.27 -1.99 8.01
N SER A 260 17.21 -2.82 8.50
CA SER A 260 16.95 -3.73 9.62
C SER A 260 16.80 -2.97 10.95
N ILE A 261 17.58 -1.91 11.17
CA ILE A 261 17.51 -1.04 12.34
C ILE A 261 16.23 -0.21 12.32
N GLU A 262 15.87 0.40 11.17
CA GLU A 262 14.59 1.11 11.01
C GLU A 262 13.39 0.20 11.31
N LYS A 263 13.42 -1.05 10.84
CA LYS A 263 12.41 -2.05 11.18
C LYS A 263 12.37 -2.37 12.67
N LYS A 264 13.52 -2.42 13.37
CA LYS A 264 13.58 -2.65 14.83
C LYS A 264 13.09 -1.44 15.62
N ASN A 265 13.50 -0.23 15.25
CA ASN A 265 13.16 1.04 15.92
C ASN A 265 11.67 1.42 15.82
N ALA A 266 10.93 0.85 14.87
CA ALA A 266 9.48 1.02 14.78
C ALA A 266 8.72 0.39 15.97
N PHE A 267 9.34 -0.52 16.72
CA PHE A 267 8.74 -1.18 17.87
C PHE A 267 9.19 -0.49 19.16
N VAL A 268 8.41 0.49 19.63
CA VAL A 268 8.60 1.10 20.96
C VAL A 268 7.72 0.37 21.97
N LYS A 269 8.34 -0.39 22.88
CA LYS A 269 7.63 -1.01 24.01
C LYS A 269 8.27 -0.56 25.32
N LEU A 270 7.52 0.24 26.07
CA LEU A 270 7.91 0.75 27.39
C LEU A 270 7.19 -0.09 28.45
N GLU A 271 7.91 -0.66 29.42
CA GLU A 271 7.28 -1.46 30.50
C GLU A 271 6.44 -0.57 31.44
N ASN A 272 7.00 0.56 31.88
CA ASN A 272 6.32 1.55 32.69
C ASN A 272 6.20 2.87 31.94
N ASP A 273 5.33 2.90 30.93
CA ASP A 273 5.12 4.07 30.09
C ASP A 273 4.58 5.26 30.94
N PRO A 274 5.35 6.33 31.12
CA PRO A 274 4.96 7.48 31.94
C PRO A 274 3.81 8.28 31.33
N ARG A 275 3.49 8.05 30.04
CA ARG A 275 2.40 8.70 29.34
C ARG A 275 1.03 8.13 29.70
N ILE A 276 0.99 6.98 30.38
CA ILE A 276 -0.25 6.33 30.82
C ILE A 276 -0.77 7.00 32.10
N THR A 277 -2.05 7.34 32.09
CA THR A 277 -2.79 7.91 33.24
C THR A 277 -3.01 6.87 34.35
N LYS A 278 -3.37 7.28 35.57
CA LYS A 278 -3.62 6.32 36.66
C LYS A 278 -4.86 5.47 36.36
N VAL A 279 -5.95 6.08 35.88
CA VAL A 279 -7.13 5.35 35.38
C VAL A 279 -6.74 4.50 34.18
N GLY A 280 -5.92 5.04 33.27
CA GLY A 280 -5.35 4.35 32.11
C GLY A 280 -4.66 3.03 32.45
N ARG A 281 -3.88 3.00 33.54
CA ARG A 281 -3.19 1.79 34.01
C ARG A 281 -4.19 0.71 34.47
N ILE A 282 -5.25 1.11 35.17
CA ILE A 282 -6.30 0.20 35.65
C ILE A 282 -7.08 -0.37 34.45
N ILE A 283 -7.55 0.49 33.54
CA ILE A 283 -8.38 0.04 32.41
C ILE A 283 -7.61 -0.86 31.45
N ARG A 284 -6.29 -0.66 31.28
CA ARG A 284 -5.43 -1.57 30.50
C ARG A 284 -5.22 -2.90 31.20
N LYS A 285 -5.05 -2.90 32.53
CA LYS A 285 -4.85 -4.13 33.32
C LYS A 285 -6.03 -5.09 33.18
N TYR A 286 -7.25 -4.55 33.19
CA TYR A 286 -8.49 -5.32 33.06
C TYR A 286 -9.05 -5.37 31.63
N SER A 287 -8.29 -4.92 30.62
CA SER A 287 -8.71 -4.82 29.21
C SER A 287 -10.04 -4.06 28.98
N ILE A 288 -10.42 -3.19 29.91
CA ILE A 288 -11.61 -2.34 29.80
C ILE A 288 -11.43 -1.34 28.67
N ASP A 289 -10.19 -0.98 28.34
CA ASP A 289 -9.87 -0.06 27.24
C ASP A 289 -10.31 -0.56 25.86
N GLU A 290 -10.53 -1.86 25.71
CA GLU A 290 -10.95 -2.48 24.45
C GLU A 290 -12.47 -2.59 24.29
N LEU A 291 -13.27 -2.37 25.35
CA LEU A 291 -14.72 -2.49 25.28
C LEU A 291 -15.40 -1.57 24.23
N PRO A 292 -14.90 -0.36 23.92
CA PRO A 292 -15.45 0.45 22.82
C PRO A 292 -15.41 -0.24 21.45
N GLN A 293 -14.58 -1.28 21.25
CA GLN A 293 -14.54 -2.09 20.03
C GLN A 293 -15.84 -2.85 19.78
N LEU A 294 -16.67 -3.07 20.80
CA LEU A 294 -18.02 -3.63 20.63
C LEU A 294 -18.86 -2.78 19.66
N ILE A 295 -18.63 -1.46 19.62
CA ILE A 295 -19.25 -0.54 18.66
C ILE A 295 -18.72 -0.78 17.24
N ASN A 296 -17.43 -1.09 17.07
CA ASN A 296 -16.88 -1.49 15.76
C ASN A 296 -17.53 -2.78 15.25
N ILE A 297 -17.79 -3.72 16.16
CA ILE A 297 -18.52 -4.94 15.83
C ILE A 297 -19.94 -4.60 15.39
N LEU A 298 -20.67 -3.75 16.10
CA LEU A 298 -22.01 -3.32 15.66
C LEU A 298 -22.01 -2.60 14.30
N LYS A 299 -20.97 -1.83 13.97
CA LYS A 299 -20.81 -1.19 12.65
C LYS A 299 -20.50 -2.17 11.52
N GLY A 300 -19.94 -3.33 11.85
CA GLY A 300 -19.48 -4.33 10.87
C GLY A 300 -18.03 -4.15 10.42
N ASP A 301 -17.25 -3.32 11.13
CA ASP A 301 -15.80 -3.20 10.90
C ASP A 301 -15.05 -4.44 11.45
N MET A 302 -15.62 -5.09 12.47
CA MET A 302 -15.06 -6.21 13.20
C MET A 302 -16.12 -7.28 13.51
N SER A 303 -15.65 -8.44 13.97
CA SER A 303 -16.40 -9.57 14.50
C SER A 303 -15.93 -9.86 15.93
N ILE A 304 -16.71 -10.63 16.70
CA ILE A 304 -16.29 -11.07 18.04
C ILE A 304 -15.06 -11.97 17.94
N VAL A 305 -15.09 -12.92 17.01
CA VAL A 305 -13.99 -13.83 16.72
C VAL A 305 -13.43 -13.56 15.34
N GLY A 306 -12.12 -13.39 15.24
CA GLY A 306 -11.44 -13.05 14.01
C GLY A 306 -9.95 -12.77 14.20
N ASN A 307 -9.26 -12.50 13.09
CA ASN A 307 -7.85 -12.13 13.12
C ASN A 307 -7.68 -10.73 13.68
N ARG A 308 -6.61 -10.50 14.43
CA ARG A 308 -6.37 -9.20 15.08
C ARG A 308 -6.17 -8.09 14.03
N PRO A 309 -6.90 -6.96 14.12
CA PRO A 309 -6.65 -5.80 13.27
C PRO A 309 -5.25 -5.21 13.50
N LEU A 310 -4.49 -5.02 12.42
CA LEU A 310 -3.11 -4.55 12.51
C LEU A 310 -3.00 -3.04 12.32
N PRO A 311 -2.01 -2.38 12.93
CA PRO A 311 -1.58 -1.04 12.53
C PRO A 311 -1.21 -0.98 11.04
N LEU A 312 -1.30 0.21 10.44
CA LEU A 312 -0.96 0.41 9.02
C LEU A 312 0.46 -0.06 8.70
N TYR A 313 1.45 0.38 9.49
CA TYR A 313 2.86 0.02 9.29
C TYR A 313 3.12 -1.49 9.37
N GLU A 314 2.39 -2.22 10.21
CA GLU A 314 2.55 -3.68 10.33
C GLU A 314 1.83 -4.40 9.18
N ALA A 315 0.68 -3.90 8.76
CA ALA A 315 -0.06 -4.44 7.63
C ALA A 315 0.65 -4.23 6.29
N GLU A 316 1.40 -3.14 6.13
CA GLU A 316 2.25 -2.87 4.97
C GLU A 316 3.39 -3.88 4.82
N LEU A 317 3.89 -4.40 5.94
CA LEU A 317 4.93 -5.45 5.94
C LEU A 317 4.40 -6.85 5.59
N LEU A 318 3.08 -7.04 5.58
CA LEU A 318 2.42 -8.33 5.35
C LEU A 318 1.66 -8.37 4.02
N THR A 319 2.10 -7.58 3.03
CA THR A 319 1.54 -7.58 1.68
C THR A 319 2.18 -8.63 0.76
N SER A 320 3.05 -9.50 1.28
CA SER A 320 3.60 -10.64 0.55
C SER A 320 2.55 -11.74 0.37
N ASP A 321 2.69 -12.54 -0.70
CA ASP A 321 1.78 -13.62 -1.04
C ASP A 321 1.60 -14.66 0.10
N GLU A 322 2.61 -14.82 0.97
CA GLU A 322 2.55 -15.75 2.10
C GLU A 322 1.58 -15.31 3.21
N TYR A 323 1.48 -14.01 3.48
CA TYR A 323 0.74 -13.50 4.64
C TYR A 323 -0.54 -12.76 4.30
N ILE A 324 -0.76 -12.42 3.02
CA ILE A 324 -1.92 -11.64 2.58
C ILE A 324 -3.26 -12.33 2.92
N ASP A 325 -3.29 -13.66 2.91
CA ASP A 325 -4.46 -14.49 3.20
C ASP A 325 -5.05 -14.24 4.60
N ARG A 326 -4.26 -13.74 5.56
CA ARG A 326 -4.79 -13.37 6.87
C ARG A 326 -5.89 -12.31 6.79
N PHE A 327 -5.85 -11.45 5.77
CA PHE A 327 -6.85 -10.40 5.54
C PHE A 327 -8.11 -10.94 4.85
N MET A 328 -8.09 -12.20 4.40
CA MET A 328 -9.26 -12.91 3.85
C MET A 328 -10.13 -13.56 4.94
N GLY A 329 -9.88 -13.24 6.21
CA GLY A 329 -10.72 -13.63 7.35
C GLY A 329 -11.40 -12.42 8.01
N PRO A 330 -12.37 -12.66 8.91
CA PRO A 330 -12.99 -11.59 9.69
C PRO A 330 -11.98 -10.97 10.65
N ALA A 331 -11.98 -9.64 10.77
CA ALA A 331 -11.20 -8.95 11.79
C ALA A 331 -11.88 -9.11 13.16
N GLY A 332 -11.14 -9.50 14.20
CA GLY A 332 -11.71 -9.96 15.47
C GLY A 332 -11.24 -9.18 16.71
N LEU A 333 -12.09 -9.18 17.74
CA LEU A 333 -11.71 -8.78 19.10
C LEU A 333 -10.81 -9.85 19.75
N THR A 334 -11.23 -11.12 19.64
CA THR A 334 -10.43 -12.31 19.99
C THR A 334 -10.21 -13.18 18.74
N GLY A 335 -9.23 -14.07 18.76
CA GLY A 335 -8.83 -14.87 17.62
C GLY A 335 -8.06 -16.12 18.03
N LEU A 336 -7.86 -17.03 17.08
CA LEU A 336 -7.29 -18.35 17.34
C LEU A 336 -5.91 -18.27 18.01
N TRP A 337 -5.02 -17.41 17.52
CA TRP A 337 -3.68 -17.29 18.12
C TRP A 337 -3.69 -16.68 19.53
N GLN A 338 -4.70 -15.87 19.87
CA GLN A 338 -4.79 -15.24 21.20
C GLN A 338 -5.14 -16.25 22.29
N VAL A 339 -5.79 -17.37 21.92
CA VAL A 339 -6.18 -18.46 22.83
C VAL A 339 -5.28 -19.68 22.75
N GLU A 340 -4.44 -19.77 21.72
CA GLU A 340 -3.49 -20.86 21.56
C GLU A 340 -2.24 -20.60 22.41
N LYS A 341 -1.74 -21.66 23.08
CA LYS A 341 -0.43 -21.67 23.76
C LYS A 341 0.35 -22.85 23.21
N ARG A 342 1.54 -22.63 22.62
CA ARG A 342 2.45 -23.70 22.16
C ARG A 342 3.88 -23.44 22.66
N GLY A 343 4.59 -24.51 23.01
CA GLY A 343 6.01 -24.51 23.40
C GLY A 343 6.29 -24.58 24.90
N SER A 344 7.45 -25.14 25.28
CA SER A 344 7.92 -25.34 26.67
C SER A 344 8.10 -24.05 27.48
N SER A 345 8.06 -22.87 26.82
CA SER A 345 8.17 -21.53 27.41
C SER A 345 6.86 -20.73 27.38
N GLY A 346 5.77 -21.29 26.82
CA GLY A 346 4.46 -20.66 26.78
C GLY A 346 4.30 -19.42 25.88
N LYS A 347 5.27 -19.10 25.00
CA LYS A 347 5.23 -17.93 24.09
C LYS A 347 5.37 -18.35 22.63
N LEU A 348 4.35 -18.07 21.81
CA LEU A 348 4.37 -18.25 20.35
C LEU A 348 5.24 -17.21 19.66
N SER A 349 6.00 -17.65 18.66
CA SER A 349 6.75 -16.80 17.74
C SER A 349 5.83 -15.91 16.88
N ALA A 350 6.38 -14.86 16.25
CA ALA A 350 5.59 -13.97 15.40
C ALA A 350 5.00 -14.70 14.18
N ASP A 351 5.77 -15.59 13.57
CA ASP A 351 5.32 -16.30 12.36
C ASP A 351 4.27 -17.36 12.66
N GLU A 352 4.38 -18.07 13.79
CA GLU A 352 3.31 -18.99 14.23
C GLU A 352 1.97 -18.27 14.44
N ARG A 353 1.99 -17.03 14.95
CA ARG A 353 0.76 -16.23 15.11
C ARG A 353 0.14 -15.89 13.76
N LYS A 354 0.96 -15.50 12.78
CA LYS A 354 0.50 -15.24 11.40
C LYS A 354 -0.09 -16.50 10.77
N GLN A 355 0.55 -17.65 10.96
CA GLN A 355 0.06 -18.93 10.45
C GLN A 355 -1.27 -19.34 11.10
N LEU A 356 -1.47 -19.06 12.39
CA LEU A 356 -2.76 -19.28 13.05
C LEU A 356 -3.85 -18.31 12.55
N ASP A 357 -3.51 -17.05 12.25
CA ASP A 357 -4.42 -16.10 11.59
C ASP A 357 -4.85 -16.61 10.20
N ILE A 358 -3.91 -17.10 9.38
CA ILE A 358 -4.19 -17.66 8.05
C ILE A 358 -5.06 -18.91 8.17
N LYS A 359 -4.70 -19.82 9.08
CA LYS A 359 -5.47 -21.03 9.36
C LYS A 359 -6.92 -20.68 9.73
N TYR A 360 -7.11 -19.72 10.63
CA TYR A 360 -8.44 -19.28 11.02
C TYR A 360 -9.20 -18.67 9.82
N ALA A 361 -8.56 -17.81 9.02
CA ALA A 361 -9.18 -17.23 7.83
C ALA A 361 -9.69 -18.30 6.84
N GLN A 362 -8.98 -19.42 6.71
CA GLN A 362 -9.34 -20.52 5.82
C GLN A 362 -10.40 -21.47 6.40
N THR A 363 -10.41 -21.71 7.72
CA THR A 363 -11.21 -22.78 8.33
C THR A 363 -12.25 -22.32 9.34
N PHE A 364 -12.50 -21.02 9.48
CA PHE A 364 -13.44 -20.53 10.51
C PHE A 364 -14.84 -21.14 10.32
N SER A 365 -15.43 -21.53 11.44
CA SER A 365 -16.75 -22.14 11.50
C SER A 365 -17.41 -21.75 12.82
N PHE A 366 -18.72 -21.96 12.92
CA PHE A 366 -19.47 -21.65 14.14
C PHE A 366 -18.89 -22.37 15.37
N LEU A 367 -18.52 -23.65 15.24
CA LEU A 367 -17.95 -24.43 16.33
C LEU A 367 -16.59 -23.90 16.76
N LEU A 368 -15.72 -23.56 15.80
CA LEU A 368 -14.41 -22.99 16.10
C LEU A 368 -14.54 -21.63 16.81
N ASP A 369 -15.49 -20.80 16.39
CA ASP A 369 -15.76 -19.51 17.04
C ASP A 369 -16.19 -19.70 18.50
N MET A 370 -17.11 -20.63 18.76
CA MET A 370 -17.55 -20.95 20.11
C MET A 370 -16.42 -21.51 20.98
N GLU A 371 -15.56 -22.36 20.42
CA GLU A 371 -14.35 -22.84 21.11
C GLU A 371 -13.43 -21.68 21.50
N ILE A 372 -13.14 -20.77 20.56
CA ILE A 372 -12.27 -19.61 20.82
C ILE A 372 -12.89 -18.71 21.89
N ILE A 373 -14.20 -18.47 21.85
CA ILE A 373 -14.89 -17.66 22.87
C ILE A 373 -14.73 -18.30 24.26
N LEU A 374 -15.00 -19.61 24.39
CA LEU A 374 -14.86 -20.32 25.66
C LEU A 374 -13.42 -20.29 26.18
N ARG A 375 -12.43 -20.52 25.30
CA ARG A 375 -11.00 -20.45 25.65
C ARG A 375 -10.55 -19.04 26.00
N THR A 376 -11.19 -18.01 25.44
CA THR A 376 -10.91 -16.61 25.79
C THR A 376 -11.32 -16.32 27.24
N PHE A 377 -12.49 -16.80 27.67
CA PHE A 377 -12.94 -16.64 29.06
C PHE A 377 -12.02 -17.35 30.05
N THR A 378 -11.59 -18.58 29.77
CA THR A 378 -10.67 -19.32 30.65
C THR A 378 -9.28 -18.70 30.70
N ALA A 379 -8.79 -18.16 29.58
CA ALA A 379 -7.50 -17.45 29.53
C ALA A 379 -7.51 -16.15 30.35
N PHE A 380 -8.65 -15.45 30.43
CA PHE A 380 -8.78 -14.25 31.26
C PHE A 380 -8.75 -14.59 32.75
N ILE A 381 -9.39 -15.68 33.16
CA ILE A 381 -9.41 -16.15 34.56
C ILE A 381 -8.02 -16.64 35.00
N GLN A 382 -7.26 -17.31 34.12
CA GLN A 382 -5.90 -17.78 34.44
C GLN A 382 -4.88 -16.66 34.68
N LYS A 383 -5.16 -15.42 34.28
CA LYS A 383 -4.28 -14.26 34.53
C LYS A 383 -4.32 -13.75 35.98
N GLU A 384 -5.13 -14.34 36.88
CA GLU A 384 -5.15 -13.96 38.30
C GLU A 384 -3.91 -14.43 39.10
N ASN A 385 -3.00 -15.22 38.53
CA ASN A 385 -1.77 -15.68 39.21
C ASN A 385 -0.49 -15.43 38.39
N VAL A 386 -0.21 -14.19 38.00
CA VAL A 386 1.13 -13.75 37.55
C VAL A 386 1.46 -12.37 38.09
#